data_AF-A0A7L4RUK0-F1
#
_entry.id   AF-A0A7L4RUK0-F1
#
_cell.length_a   1.000
_cell.length_b   1.000
_cell.length_c   1.000
_cell.angle_alpha   90.00
_cell.angle_beta   90.00
_cell.angle_gamma   90.00
#
_symmetry.space_group_name_H-M   'P 1'
#
loop_
_entity.id
_entity.type
_entity.pdbx_description
1 polymer ?
#
loop_
_entity_poly.entity_id
_entity_poly.type
_entity_poly.pdbx_seq_one_letter_code
_entity_poly.pdbx_strand_id
1 'polypeptide(L)'
;MNRRVLVFGDSSAWGAFDGEFHGWVNRLQLSLEKIDKHGFEIYNLGVSGDTTEELLKRMKAECEARLKGEEAEWYSDNIIVIGVGKNDAGLTDGKEMVAFEKFRKNIAKIADIAEKYADHVMFVGCGLVDEKRTT
;
A
#
# COMPACT_ATOMS: atom_id res chain seq x y z
N MET A 1 -0.03 1.16 23.82
CA MET A 1 0.55 0.16 22.89
C MET A 1 0.37 0.73 21.51
N ASN A 2 1.47 1.13 20.88
CA ASN A 2 1.42 1.79 19.59
C ASN A 2 1.53 0.72 18.51
N ARG A 3 0.73 0.86 17.45
CA ARG A 3 0.74 -0.06 16.29
C ARG A 3 1.29 0.67 15.08
N ARG A 4 2.14 0.02 14.30
CA ARG A 4 2.60 0.58 13.01
C ARG A 4 1.74 0.06 11.88
N VAL A 5 1.37 0.96 10.98
CA VAL A 5 0.63 0.64 9.77
C VAL A 5 1.43 1.12 8.57
N LEU A 6 1.81 0.21 7.67
CA LEU A 6 2.38 0.57 6.39
C LEU A 6 1.33 0.37 5.31
N VAL A 7 1.04 1.43 4.56
CA VAL A 7 0.11 1.36 3.43
C VAL A 7 0.90 1.41 2.14
N PHE A 8 1.06 0.27 1.48
CA PHE A 8 1.64 0.17 0.15
C PHE A 8 0.54 0.29 -0.91
N GLY A 9 0.82 0.99 -2.00
CA GLY A 9 -0.10 1.05 -3.11
C GLY A 9 0.32 2.02 -4.20
N ASP A 10 -0.63 2.35 -5.06
CA ASP A 10 -0.43 3.29 -6.15
C ASP A 10 -0.88 4.73 -5.82
N SER A 11 -1.21 5.52 -6.84
CA SER A 11 -1.76 6.86 -6.73
C SER A 11 -3.01 6.95 -5.84
N SER A 12 -3.80 5.88 -5.74
CA SER A 12 -4.97 5.79 -4.87
C SER A 12 -4.60 5.76 -3.38
N ALA A 13 -3.51 5.07 -3.00
CA ALA A 13 -3.00 5.09 -1.63
C ALA A 13 -2.28 6.42 -1.34
N TRP A 14 -1.48 6.91 -2.29
CA TRP A 14 -0.84 8.23 -2.20
C TRP A 14 -1.86 9.36 -1.97
N GLY A 15 -3.08 9.22 -2.53
CA GLY A 15 -4.13 10.23 -2.41
C GLY A 15 -4.06 11.28 -3.50
N ALA A 16 -3.60 10.89 -4.69
CA ALA A 16 -3.49 11.75 -5.85
C ALA A 16 -4.79 12.53 -6.10
N PHE A 17 -4.65 13.83 -6.33
CA PHE A 17 -5.74 14.74 -6.75
C PHE A 17 -6.87 14.96 -5.73
N ASP A 18 -6.76 14.42 -4.52
CA ASP A 18 -7.64 14.81 -3.43
C ASP A 18 -7.08 16.05 -2.70
N GLY A 19 -7.69 17.20 -2.97
CA GLY A 19 -7.31 18.48 -2.36
C GLY A 19 -7.87 18.70 -0.95
N GLU A 20 -8.69 17.79 -0.43
CA GLU A 20 -9.30 17.94 0.89
C GLU A 20 -8.44 17.28 1.97
N PHE A 21 -8.15 15.98 1.82
CA PHE A 21 -7.38 15.22 2.80
C PHE A 21 -6.22 14.44 2.20
N HIS A 22 -5.94 14.56 0.90
CA HIS A 22 -4.88 13.80 0.22
C HIS A 22 -5.03 12.28 0.40
N GLY A 23 -6.24 11.77 0.17
CA GLY A 23 -6.54 10.35 0.04
C GLY A 23 -7.21 9.70 1.25
N TRP A 24 -7.52 8.42 1.09
CA TRP A 24 -8.20 7.63 2.12
C TRP A 24 -7.26 7.28 3.28
N VAL A 25 -5.95 7.18 3.05
CA VAL A 25 -4.95 6.85 4.09
C VAL A 25 -4.91 7.93 5.16
N ASN A 26 -4.94 9.20 4.77
CA ASN A 26 -5.00 10.32 5.72
C ASN A 26 -6.35 10.38 6.43
N ARG A 27 -7.47 10.11 5.74
CA ARG A 27 -8.78 10.00 6.40
C ARG A 27 -8.82 8.85 7.42
N LEU A 28 -8.17 7.73 7.13
CA LEU A 28 -7.99 6.61 8.07
C LEU A 28 -7.19 7.07 9.29
N GLN A 29 -6.05 7.75 9.09
CA GLN A 29 -5.24 8.29 10.19
C GLN A 29 -6.07 9.21 11.08
N LEU A 30 -6.76 10.20 10.51
CA LEU A 30 -7.63 11.12 11.27
C LEU A 30 -8.76 10.40 12.01
N SER A 31 -9.27 9.30 11.45
CA SER A 31 -10.32 8.51 12.10
C SER A 31 -9.78 7.70 13.27
N LEU A 32 -8.58 7.14 13.15
CA LEU A 32 -7.92 6.39 14.21
C LEU A 32 -7.45 7.31 15.34
N GLU A 33 -6.94 8.50 15.03
CA GLU A 33 -6.54 9.49 16.04
C GLU A 33 -7.72 9.95 16.92
N LYS A 34 -8.96 9.92 16.39
CA LYS A 34 -10.17 10.18 17.18
C LYS A 34 -10.51 9.06 18.16
N ILE A 35 -10.12 7.82 17.85
CA ILE A 35 -10.35 6.64 18.69
C ILE A 35 -9.24 6.53 19.73
N ASP A 36 -7.99 6.63 19.28
CA ASP A 36 -6.80 6.62 20.11
C ASP A 36 -5.71 7.49 19.44
N LYS A 37 -5.50 8.69 19.99
CA LYS A 37 -4.60 9.71 19.45
C LYS A 37 -3.17 9.22 19.25
N HIS A 38 -2.73 8.23 20.02
CA HIS A 38 -1.36 7.72 19.96
C HIS A 38 -1.28 6.21 19.69
N GLY A 39 -2.42 5.56 19.44
CA GLY A 39 -2.49 4.11 19.27
C GLY A 39 -1.95 3.62 17.92
N PHE A 40 -1.83 4.50 16.93
CA PHE A 40 -1.46 4.14 15.55
C PHE A 40 -0.46 5.13 14.98
N GLU A 41 0.55 4.58 14.32
CA GLU A 41 1.48 5.33 13.48
C GLU A 41 1.36 4.82 12.03
N ILE A 42 0.92 5.69 11.13
CA ILE A 42 0.65 5.32 9.74
C ILE A 42 1.72 5.89 8.81
N TYR A 43 2.28 5.02 8.00
CA TYR A 43 3.16 5.35 6.89
C TYR A 43 2.44 5.15 5.57
N ASN A 44 2.11 6.25 4.90
CA ASN A 44 1.63 6.21 3.53
C ASN A 44 2.80 6.01 2.56
N LEU A 45 2.87 4.84 1.94
CA LEU A 45 3.90 4.42 0.99
C LEU A 45 3.32 4.21 -0.41
N GLY A 46 2.25 4.93 -0.73
CA GLY A 46 1.70 4.99 -2.08
C GLY A 46 2.62 5.71 -3.05
N VAL A 47 2.86 5.13 -4.22
CA VAL A 47 3.66 5.72 -5.30
C VAL A 47 2.84 5.75 -6.59
N SER A 48 2.69 6.93 -7.19
CA SER A 48 1.89 7.06 -8.41
C SER A 48 2.45 6.21 -9.54
N GLY A 49 1.57 5.48 -10.24
CA GLY A 49 1.95 4.61 -11.35
C GLY A 49 2.50 3.24 -10.96
N ASP A 50 2.67 2.94 -9.67
CA ASP A 50 3.17 1.63 -9.24
C ASP A 50 2.27 0.49 -9.74
N THR A 51 2.90 -0.45 -10.42
CA THR A 51 2.36 -1.79 -10.66
C THR A 51 2.81 -2.74 -9.55
N THR A 52 2.34 -3.98 -9.57
CA THR A 52 2.89 -5.01 -8.67
C THR A 52 4.38 -5.26 -8.89
N GLU A 53 4.91 -5.01 -10.09
CA GLU A 53 6.35 -5.14 -10.37
C GLU A 53 7.16 -4.03 -9.70
N GLU A 54 6.68 -2.80 -9.75
CA GLU A 54 7.36 -1.67 -9.10
C GLU A 54 7.32 -1.81 -7.57
N LEU A 55 6.18 -2.21 -7.01
CA LEU A 55 6.09 -2.47 -5.58
C LEU A 55 7.09 -3.54 -5.12
N LEU A 56 7.23 -4.65 -5.86
CA LEU A 56 8.17 -5.71 -5.52
C LEU A 56 9.63 -5.24 -5.43
N LYS A 57 10.02 -4.22 -6.19
CA LYS A 57 11.39 -3.69 -6.17
C LYS A 57 11.72 -2.96 -4.86
N ARG A 58 10.72 -2.36 -4.21
CA ARG A 58 10.91 -1.46 -3.06
C ARG A 58 10.38 -1.99 -1.73
N MET A 59 9.34 -2.82 -1.75
CA MET A 59 8.58 -3.21 -0.55
C MET A 59 9.46 -3.74 0.58
N LYS A 60 10.40 -4.64 0.27
CA LYS A 60 11.29 -5.23 1.29
C LYS A 60 12.13 -4.15 1.98
N ALA A 61 12.79 -3.29 1.21
CA ALA A 61 13.66 -2.24 1.74
C ALA A 61 12.85 -1.24 2.58
N GLU A 62 11.64 -0.90 2.15
CA GLU A 62 10.77 0.02 2.89
C GLU A 62 10.21 -0.57 4.19
N CYS A 63 9.92 -1.88 4.21
CA CYS A 63 9.60 -2.61 5.44
C CYS A 63 10.80 -2.60 6.41
N GLU A 64 11.99 -2.93 5.92
CA GLU A 64 13.21 -2.96 6.74
C GLU A 64 13.52 -1.60 7.35
N ALA A 65 13.34 -0.52 6.60
CA ALA A 65 13.58 0.84 7.06
C ALA A 65 12.62 1.32 8.16
N ARG A 66 11.46 0.66 8.35
CA ARG A 66 10.39 1.14 9.25
C ARG A 66 10.01 0.16 10.35
N LEU A 67 10.27 -1.12 10.16
CA LEU A 67 9.83 -2.19 11.07
C LEU A 67 10.98 -2.90 11.78
N LYS A 68 12.23 -2.65 11.40
CA LYS A 68 13.41 -3.18 12.09
C LYS A 68 14.15 -2.08 12.85
N GLY A 69 14.89 -2.45 13.88
CA GLY A 69 15.64 -1.54 14.74
C GLY A 69 15.17 -1.61 16.19
N GLU A 70 15.87 -0.89 17.09
CA GLU A 70 15.53 -0.84 18.53
C GLU A 70 14.12 -0.28 18.76
N GLU A 71 13.70 0.66 17.93
CA GLU A 71 12.36 1.26 17.93
C GLU A 71 11.27 0.23 17.62
N ALA A 72 11.60 -0.90 16.99
CA ALA A 72 10.62 -1.92 16.68
C ALA A 72 10.00 -2.53 17.94
N GLU A 73 10.73 -2.55 19.06
CA GLU A 73 10.24 -3.04 20.35
C GLU A 73 9.23 -2.10 21.01
N TRP A 74 9.10 -0.86 20.51
CA TRP A 74 8.15 0.12 21.05
C TRP A 74 6.71 -0.14 20.60
N TYR A 75 6.52 -1.00 19.59
CA TYR A 75 5.23 -1.29 18.98
C TYR A 75 4.75 -2.69 19.33
N SER A 76 3.44 -2.82 19.56
CA SER A 76 2.83 -4.12 19.87
C SER A 76 2.52 -4.94 18.63
N ASP A 77 2.15 -4.26 17.53
CA ASP A 77 1.70 -4.89 16.31
C ASP A 77 2.21 -4.11 15.09
N ASN A 78 2.60 -4.84 14.05
CA ASN A 78 2.90 -4.32 12.72
C ASN A 78 1.80 -4.76 11.75
N ILE A 79 1.22 -3.79 11.05
CA ILE A 79 0.12 -3.99 10.11
C ILE A 79 0.59 -3.52 8.73
N ILE A 80 0.41 -4.36 7.71
CA ILE A 80 0.65 -4.01 6.30
C ILE A 80 -0.67 -4.02 5.55
N VAL A 81 -0.99 -2.91 4.90
CA VAL A 81 -2.14 -2.75 4.01
C VAL A 81 -1.64 -2.56 2.58
N ILE A 82 -2.17 -3.33 1.64
CA ILE A 82 -1.72 -3.35 0.24
C ILE A 82 -2.90 -3.02 -0.68
N GLY A 83 -2.76 -1.96 -1.48
CA GLY A 83 -3.71 -1.55 -2.52
C GLY A 83 -2.98 -1.26 -3.83
N VAL A 84 -2.66 -2.32 -4.58
CA VAL A 84 -1.96 -2.26 -5.88
C VAL A 84 -2.60 -3.22 -6.88
N GLY A 85 -2.43 -2.98 -8.17
CA GLY A 85 -2.94 -3.85 -9.24
C GLY A 85 -3.75 -3.12 -10.30
N LYS A 86 -4.18 -1.88 -10.03
CA LYS A 86 -4.93 -1.05 -10.98
C LYS A 86 -4.07 -0.72 -12.20
N ASN A 87 -2.83 -0.27 -11.98
CA ASN A 87 -1.92 0.07 -13.07
C ASN A 87 -1.43 -1.17 -13.83
N ASP A 88 -1.39 -2.35 -13.20
CA ASP A 88 -1.09 -3.61 -13.89
C ASP A 88 -2.06 -3.87 -15.06
N ALA A 89 -3.35 -3.56 -14.85
CA ALA A 89 -4.40 -3.67 -15.86
C ALA A 89 -4.41 -2.51 -16.87
N GLY A 90 -3.64 -1.45 -16.64
CA GLY A 90 -3.49 -0.34 -17.58
C GLY A 90 -2.92 -0.82 -18.91
N LEU A 91 -3.32 -0.19 -20.01
CA LEU A 91 -2.91 -0.60 -21.35
C LEU A 91 -1.74 0.25 -21.87
N THR A 92 -0.68 -0.42 -22.33
CA THR A 92 0.41 0.16 -23.11
C THR A 92 0.50 -0.60 -24.44
N ASP A 93 0.37 0.12 -25.56
CA ASP A 93 0.33 -0.46 -26.91
C ASP A 93 -0.69 -1.61 -27.08
N GLY A 94 -1.86 -1.47 -26.42
CA GLY A 94 -2.95 -2.44 -26.47
C GLY A 94 -2.71 -3.71 -25.65
N LYS A 95 -1.70 -3.73 -24.79
CA LYS A 95 -1.41 -4.83 -23.86
C LYS A 95 -1.40 -4.33 -22.42
N GLU A 96 -1.77 -5.19 -21.49
CA GLU A 96 -1.66 -4.88 -20.07
C GLU A 96 -0.20 -4.59 -19.70
N MET A 97 0.02 -3.57 -18.87
CA MET A 97 1.35 -3.22 -18.34
C MET A 97 1.99 -4.40 -17.62
N VAL A 98 1.17 -5.21 -16.93
CA VAL A 98 1.58 -6.48 -16.34
C VAL A 98 0.55 -7.55 -16.70
N ALA A 99 0.99 -8.58 -17.42
CA ALA A 99 0.14 -9.70 -17.80
C ALA A 99 -0.50 -10.37 -16.56
N PHE A 100 -1.77 -10.78 -16.67
CA PHE A 100 -2.55 -11.32 -15.56
C PHE A 100 -1.86 -12.44 -14.76
N GLU A 101 -1.23 -13.40 -15.46
CA GLU A 101 -0.50 -14.49 -14.80
C GLU A 101 0.75 -14.00 -14.05
N LYS A 102 1.38 -12.92 -14.51
CA LYS A 102 2.50 -12.28 -13.81
C LYS A 102 1.99 -11.50 -12.60
N PHE A 103 0.90 -10.77 -12.75
CA PHE A 103 0.20 -10.11 -11.64
C PHE A 103 -0.13 -11.10 -10.50
N ARG A 104 -0.73 -12.26 -10.81
CA ARG A 104 -1.04 -13.30 -9.80
C ARG A 104 0.21 -13.78 -9.05
N LYS A 105 1.30 -14.03 -9.78
CA LYS A 105 2.58 -14.41 -9.18
C LYS A 105 3.18 -13.30 -8.33
N ASN A 106 3.02 -12.05 -8.75
CA ASN A 106 3.53 -10.90 -8.01
C ASN A 106 2.73 -10.69 -6.72
N ILE A 107 1.40 -10.79 -6.74
CA ILE A 107 0.57 -10.71 -5.54
C ILE A 107 0.97 -11.78 -4.51
N ALA A 108 1.20 -13.02 -4.95
CA ALA A 108 1.70 -14.07 -4.05
C ALA A 108 3.04 -13.68 -3.40
N LYS A 109 4.00 -13.18 -4.19
CA LYS A 109 5.30 -12.71 -3.65
C LYS A 109 5.17 -11.51 -2.72
N ILE A 110 4.25 -10.59 -3.02
CA ILE A 110 3.97 -9.42 -2.16
C ILE A 110 3.41 -9.90 -0.82
N ALA A 111 2.50 -10.87 -0.81
CA ALA A 111 2.00 -11.49 0.41
C ALA A 111 3.12 -12.20 1.19
N ASP A 112 3.94 -13.02 0.51
CA ASP A 112 5.09 -13.70 1.13
C ASP A 112 6.10 -12.73 1.77
N ILE A 113 6.25 -11.52 1.21
CA ILE A 113 7.06 -10.47 1.81
C ILE A 113 6.32 -9.90 3.02
N ALA A 114 5.07 -9.46 2.87
CA ALA A 114 4.30 -8.83 3.95
C ALA A 114 4.24 -9.69 5.22
N GLU A 115 3.96 -10.98 5.08
CA GLU A 115 3.85 -11.93 6.19
C GLU A 115 5.16 -12.12 6.97
N LYS A 116 6.31 -11.77 6.39
CA LYS A 116 7.61 -11.80 7.10
C LYS A 116 7.84 -10.59 7.99
N TYR A 117 7.08 -9.51 7.80
CA TYR A 117 7.30 -8.23 8.47
C TYR A 117 6.12 -7.78 9.33
N ALA A 118 4.91 -8.30 9.10
CA ALA A 118 3.71 -7.86 9.77
C ALA A 118 2.95 -9.00 10.45
N ASP A 119 2.36 -8.70 11.61
CA ASP A 119 1.45 -9.57 12.34
C ASP A 119 0.08 -9.65 11.63
N HIS A 120 -0.26 -8.60 10.89
CA HIS A 120 -1.51 -8.50 10.14
C HIS A 120 -1.27 -7.96 8.72
N VAL A 121 -1.79 -8.68 7.73
CA VAL A 121 -1.73 -8.29 6.31
C VAL A 121 -3.14 -8.13 5.76
N MET A 122 -3.41 -7.00 5.11
CA MET A 122 -4.70 -6.68 4.50
C MET A 122 -4.51 -6.28 3.04
N PHE A 123 -5.39 -6.79 2.17
CA PHE A 123 -5.48 -6.35 0.78
C PHE A 123 -6.74 -5.52 0.58
N VAL A 124 -6.59 -4.35 -0.05
CA VAL A 124 -7.69 -3.48 -0.45
C VAL A 124 -7.84 -3.59 -1.97
N GLY A 125 -9.05 -3.95 -2.41
CA GLY A 125 -9.36 -4.09 -3.83
C GLY A 125 -9.15 -2.77 -4.60
N CYS A 126 -8.83 -2.89 -5.88
CA CYS A 126 -8.75 -1.75 -6.77
C CYS A 126 -10.15 -1.19 -7.03
N GLY A 127 -10.30 0.13 -6.98
CA GLY A 127 -11.53 0.81 -7.40
C GLY A 127 -11.77 0.67 -8.91
N LEU A 128 -13.02 0.81 -9.34
CA LEU A 128 -13.38 0.80 -10.76
C LEU A 128 -12.82 2.04 -11.47
N VAL A 129 -12.25 1.84 -12.65
CA VAL A 129 -11.71 2.90 -13.51
C VAL A 129 -12.44 2.86 -14.85
N ASP A 130 -12.87 4.02 -15.33
CA ASP A 130 -13.29 4.21 -16.71
C ASP A 130 -12.10 4.79 -17.50
N GLU A 131 -11.43 3.96 -18.29
CA GLU A 131 -10.26 4.36 -19.09
C GLU A 131 -10.58 5.43 -20.13
N LYS A 132 -11.85 5.70 -20.45
CA LYS A 132 -12.21 6.84 -21.32
C LYS A 132 -12.06 8.19 -20.60
N ARG A 133 -11.85 8.17 -19.29
CA ARG A 133 -11.73 9.33 -18.42
C ARG A 133 -10.35 9.44 -17.78
N THR A 134 -9.45 8.53 -18.12
CA THR A 134 -8.01 8.63 -17.84
C THR A 134 -7.35 9.33 -19.03
N THR A 135 -6.28 10.08 -18.78
CA THR A 135 -5.63 11.00 -19.74
C THR A 135 -4.54 10.33 -20.55
#